data_AF-A0AAD9VAS1-F1
#
_entry.id   AF-A0AAD9VAS1-F1
#
_cell.length_a   1.000
_cell.length_b   1.000
_cell.length_c   1.000
_cell.angle_alpha   90.00
_cell.angle_beta   90.00
_cell.angle_gamma   90.00
#
_symmetry.space_group_name_H-M   'P 1'
#
loop_
_entity.id
_entity.type
_entity.pdbx_description
1 polymer ?
#
loop_
_entity_poly.entity_id
_entity_poly.type
_entity_poly.pdbx_seq_one_letter_code
_entity_poly.pdbx_strand_id
1 'polypeptide(L)'
;MSSRSSSPSILSDNDSDLSSSLSEDVPEIIEGEFIPYDENLEPVATQEEAAAFEENSVREEEERVMFQRRFAGEVETNTWCKCSQCSTEAVTKAEEYVCCKEIDRVGEVMSQVDLEDQCITLHPGFRDVCLNRWVLEIASLALKTKAGKSYRTLFSQGLKSESE
;
A
#
# COMPACT_ATOMS: atom_id res chain seq x y z
N MET A 1 66.40 25.95 29.36
CA MET A 1 66.69 26.74 28.14
C MET A 1 65.36 26.82 27.40
N SER A 2 64.46 27.78 27.67
CA SER A 2 64.47 29.17 27.17
C SER A 2 64.78 29.18 25.67
N SER A 3 63.88 29.53 24.75
CA SER A 3 63.03 30.72 24.77
C SER A 3 61.98 30.72 23.63
N ARG A 4 60.81 31.32 23.93
CA ARG A 4 60.06 32.34 23.14
C ARG A 4 59.47 31.96 21.78
N SER A 5 58.29 32.42 21.35
CA SER A 5 57.10 33.10 21.91
C SER A 5 56.20 33.42 20.71
N SER A 6 54.88 33.54 20.92
CA SER A 6 53.97 34.56 20.37
C SER A 6 52.61 33.99 19.98
N SER A 7 51.58 34.33 20.76
CA SER A 7 50.21 34.52 20.27
C SER A 7 50.02 36.02 20.01
N PRO A 8 49.17 36.44 19.05
CA PRO A 8 47.81 36.83 19.46
C PRO A 8 46.70 36.50 18.45
N SER A 9 45.49 36.51 19.00
CA SER A 9 44.16 36.27 18.44
C SER A 9 43.75 37.24 17.33
N ILE A 10 42.91 36.79 16.39
CA ILE A 10 41.87 37.61 15.77
C ILE A 10 40.70 36.73 15.29
N LEU A 11 39.51 37.13 15.73
CA LEU A 11 38.20 36.68 15.30
C LEU A 11 38.00 36.91 13.79
N SER A 12 37.28 35.99 13.14
CA SER A 12 36.27 36.37 12.15
C SER A 12 35.34 35.19 11.89
N ASP A 13 34.19 35.22 12.54
CA ASP A 13 32.98 34.64 11.99
C ASP A 13 32.74 35.24 10.61
N ASN A 14 32.55 34.39 9.61
CA ASN A 14 31.97 34.81 8.36
C ASN A 14 31.03 33.70 7.89
N ASP A 15 29.84 33.69 8.47
CA ASP A 15 28.61 33.23 7.83
C ASP A 15 28.52 33.95 6.49
N SER A 16 29.04 33.32 5.45
CA SER A 16 28.83 33.76 4.09
C SER A 16 27.46 33.25 3.70
N ASP A 17 26.45 34.03 4.08
CA ASP A 17 25.16 34.07 3.42
C ASP A 17 25.43 34.16 1.92
N LEU A 18 25.29 33.02 1.23
CA LEU A 18 25.20 33.00 -0.22
C LEU A 18 23.82 33.55 -0.57
N SER A 19 23.76 34.89 -0.51
CA SER A 19 22.91 35.76 -1.31
C SER A 19 23.10 35.35 -2.77
N SER A 20 22.48 34.25 -3.16
CA SER A 20 22.14 34.01 -4.55
C SER A 20 21.13 35.09 -4.88
N SER A 21 21.61 36.10 -5.62
CA SER A 21 20.78 37.08 -6.28
C SER A 21 19.81 36.33 -7.18
N LEU A 22 18.66 35.95 -6.63
CA LEU A 22 17.46 35.71 -7.42
C LEU A 22 17.09 37.08 -7.95
N SER A 23 17.59 37.37 -9.15
CA SER A 23 17.02 38.40 -10.01
C SER A 23 15.51 38.25 -9.93
N GLU A 24 14.89 39.33 -9.48
CA GLU A 24 13.47 39.51 -9.33
C GLU A 24 12.77 39.13 -10.64
N ASP A 25 12.23 37.92 -10.66
CA ASP A 25 10.97 37.61 -11.32
C ASP A 25 10.10 36.94 -10.26
N VAL A 26 9.86 37.69 -9.17
CA VAL A 26 8.62 37.52 -8.43
C VAL A 26 7.56 37.89 -9.46
N PRO A 27 6.73 36.95 -9.96
CA PRO A 27 5.58 37.36 -10.74
C PRO A 27 4.87 38.37 -9.84
N GLU A 28 4.77 39.60 -10.36
CA GLU A 28 3.96 40.68 -9.82
C GLU A 28 2.78 40.01 -9.13
N ILE A 29 2.55 40.30 -7.84
CA ILE A 29 1.29 39.93 -7.21
C ILE A 29 0.27 40.64 -8.08
N ILE A 30 -0.23 39.93 -9.10
CA ILE A 30 -1.34 40.38 -9.91
C ILE A 30 -2.33 40.68 -8.81
N GLU A 31 -2.84 41.92 -8.80
CA GLU A 31 -4.11 42.23 -8.17
C GLU A 31 -5.18 41.42 -8.92
N GLY A 32 -5.03 40.10 -8.91
CA GLY A 32 -5.95 39.10 -9.34
C GLY A 32 -6.90 39.06 -8.19
N GLU A 33 -7.95 39.86 -8.33
CA GLU A 33 -9.19 39.75 -7.60
C GLU A 33 -9.34 38.32 -7.08
N PHE A 34 -9.25 38.14 -5.76
CA PHE A 34 -9.45 36.84 -5.13
C PHE A 34 -10.87 36.41 -5.47
N ILE A 35 -11.01 35.63 -6.55
CA ILE A 35 -12.31 35.16 -7.01
C ILE A 35 -12.78 34.21 -5.90
N PRO A 36 -13.87 34.54 -5.19
CA PRO A 36 -14.41 33.64 -4.19
C PRO A 36 -14.71 32.31 -4.85
N TYR A 37 -14.39 31.23 -4.16
CA TYR A 37 -14.74 29.89 -4.62
C TYR A 37 -16.25 29.84 -4.90
N ASP A 38 -16.62 29.54 -6.15
CA ASP A 38 -18.01 29.40 -6.56
C ASP A 38 -18.47 27.98 -6.28
N GLU A 39 -19.22 27.80 -5.21
CA GLU A 39 -19.81 26.53 -4.81
C GLU A 39 -20.70 25.93 -5.92
N ASN A 40 -21.17 26.71 -6.89
CA ASN A 40 -21.97 26.21 -8.02
C ASN A 40 -21.16 25.46 -9.08
N LEU A 41 -19.83 25.58 -9.05
CA LEU A 41 -18.92 24.81 -9.92
C LEU A 41 -18.49 23.48 -9.29
N GLU A 42 -18.94 23.17 -8.08
CA GLU A 42 -18.69 21.88 -7.47
C GLU A 42 -19.31 20.77 -8.31
N PRO A 43 -18.53 19.75 -8.72
CA PRO A 43 -19.09 18.61 -9.42
C PRO A 43 -20.01 17.85 -8.46
N VAL A 44 -21.32 18.06 -8.62
CA VAL A 44 -22.35 17.29 -7.93
C VAL A 44 -22.55 15.99 -8.68
N ALA A 45 -22.59 14.87 -7.94
CA ALA A 45 -22.93 13.58 -8.52
C ALA A 45 -24.28 13.67 -9.24
N THR A 46 -24.34 13.16 -10.47
CA THR A 46 -25.61 12.98 -11.16
C THR A 46 -26.50 12.04 -10.37
N GLN A 47 -27.82 12.08 -10.60
CA GLN A 47 -28.76 11.19 -9.92
C GLN A 47 -28.41 9.70 -10.15
N GLU A 48 -27.90 9.37 -11.33
CA GLU A 48 -27.45 8.02 -11.67
C GLU A 48 -26.20 7.62 -10.89
N GLU A 49 -25.20 8.50 -10.80
CA GLU A 49 -23.98 8.24 -10.01
C GLU A 49 -24.28 8.13 -8.52
N ALA A 50 -25.17 8.97 -7.99
CA ALA A 50 -25.59 8.91 -6.59
C ALA A 50 -26.30 7.59 -6.27
N ALA A 51 -27.20 7.13 -7.16
CA ALA A 51 -27.88 5.85 -7.00
C ALA A 51 -26.89 4.66 -7.10
N ALA A 52 -25.96 4.67 -8.06
CA ALA A 52 -24.94 3.64 -8.19
C ALA A 52 -24.00 3.59 -6.98
N PHE A 53 -23.65 4.74 -6.41
CA PHE A 53 -22.86 4.82 -5.18
C PHE A 53 -23.60 4.25 -3.97
N GLU A 54 -24.88 4.54 -3.83
CA GLU A 54 -25.72 4.00 -2.74
C GLU A 54 -25.83 2.48 -2.84
N GLU A 55 -26.10 1.94 -4.04
CA GLU A 55 -26.13 0.49 -4.29
C GLU A 55 -24.79 -0.18 -3.95
N ASN A 56 -23.67 0.41 -4.40
CA ASN A 56 -22.35 -0.11 -4.10
C ASN A 56 -22.03 -0.05 -2.59
N SER A 57 -22.45 1.02 -1.91
CA SER A 57 -22.25 1.17 -0.46
C SER A 57 -23.02 0.12 0.33
N VAL A 58 -24.27 -0.18 -0.07
CA VAL A 58 -25.06 -1.26 0.56
C VAL A 58 -24.37 -2.60 0.36
N ARG A 59 -23.93 -2.92 -0.87
CA ARG A 59 -23.23 -4.17 -1.18
C ARG A 59 -21.94 -4.33 -0.36
N GLU A 60 -21.12 -3.28 -0.29
CA GLU A 60 -19.88 -3.30 0.50
C GLU A 60 -20.15 -3.50 1.99
N GLU A 61 -21.20 -2.87 2.54
CA GLU A 61 -21.58 -3.06 3.94
C GLU A 61 -22.04 -4.49 4.21
N GLU A 62 -22.84 -5.07 3.32
CA GLU A 62 -23.25 -6.49 3.41
C GLU A 62 -22.04 -7.44 3.41
N GLU A 63 -21.06 -7.19 2.54
CA GLU A 63 -19.79 -7.93 2.51
C GLU A 63 -19.01 -7.77 3.82
N ARG A 64 -18.86 -6.54 4.32
CA ARG A 64 -18.18 -6.26 5.60
C ARG A 64 -18.86 -7.00 6.76
N VAL A 65 -20.18 -6.93 6.86
CA VAL A 65 -20.95 -7.64 7.89
C VAL A 65 -20.76 -9.15 7.77
N MET A 66 -20.80 -9.69 6.56
CA MET A 66 -20.58 -11.11 6.30
C MET A 66 -19.19 -11.58 6.79
N PHE A 67 -18.13 -10.85 6.45
CA PHE A 67 -16.77 -11.14 6.91
C PHE A 67 -16.63 -11.01 8.43
N GLN A 68 -17.22 -9.98 9.04
CA GLN A 68 -17.19 -9.80 10.49
C GLN A 68 -17.83 -10.97 11.24
N ARG A 69 -18.94 -11.50 10.74
CA ARG A 69 -19.61 -12.67 11.35
C ARG A 69 -18.76 -13.95 11.25
N ARG A 70 -18.09 -14.15 10.12
CA ARG A 70 -17.10 -15.25 9.98
C ARG A 70 -15.95 -15.08 10.96
N PHE A 71 -15.40 -13.87 11.08
CA PHE A 71 -14.30 -13.54 11.97
C PHE A 71 -14.65 -13.69 13.45
N ALA A 72 -15.86 -13.30 13.85
CA ALA A 72 -16.38 -13.47 15.20
C ALA A 72 -16.67 -14.94 15.56
N GLY A 73 -16.56 -15.87 14.60
CA GLY A 73 -16.87 -17.28 14.79
C GLY A 73 -18.37 -17.60 14.85
N GLU A 74 -19.24 -16.65 14.47
CA GLU A 74 -20.70 -16.88 14.37
C GLU A 74 -21.05 -17.84 13.24
N VAL A 75 -20.14 -17.98 12.26
CA VAL A 75 -20.31 -18.81 11.07
C VAL A 75 -19.20 -19.86 11.05
N GLU A 76 -19.57 -21.13 11.10
CA GLU A 76 -18.62 -22.23 11.09
C GLU A 76 -17.83 -22.31 9.78
N THR A 77 -16.53 -22.60 9.87
CA THR A 77 -15.61 -22.67 8.72
C THR A 77 -16.11 -23.57 7.59
N ASN A 78 -16.70 -24.72 7.91
CA ASN A 78 -17.18 -25.68 6.92
C ASN A 78 -18.33 -25.15 6.04
N THR A 79 -19.02 -24.09 6.47
CA THR A 79 -20.13 -23.53 5.70
C THR A 79 -19.65 -22.67 4.53
N TRP A 80 -18.53 -21.96 4.69
CA TRP A 80 -17.98 -21.07 3.67
C TRP A 80 -16.70 -21.62 3.00
N CYS A 81 -15.89 -22.40 3.73
CA CYS A 81 -14.73 -23.07 3.15
C CYS A 81 -15.17 -24.20 2.22
N LYS A 82 -15.08 -23.98 0.90
CA LYS A 82 -15.41 -24.98 -0.12
C LYS A 82 -14.22 -25.82 -0.58
N CYS A 83 -12.99 -25.40 -0.27
CA CYS A 83 -11.78 -26.12 -0.66
C CYS A 83 -11.26 -27.09 0.40
N SER A 84 -11.86 -27.12 1.60
CA SER A 84 -11.45 -27.92 2.79
C SER A 84 -10.02 -27.70 3.32
N GLN A 85 -9.35 -26.62 2.90
CA GLN A 85 -7.93 -26.35 3.24
C GLN A 85 -7.71 -24.97 3.89
N CYS A 86 -8.77 -24.19 4.14
CA CYS A 86 -8.64 -22.90 4.83
C CYS A 86 -8.36 -23.12 6.33
N SER A 87 -7.45 -22.33 6.89
CA SER A 87 -7.17 -22.28 8.34
C SER A 87 -7.52 -20.90 8.89
N THR A 88 -8.06 -20.86 10.10
CA THR A 88 -8.40 -19.63 10.82
C THR A 88 -7.37 -19.25 11.88
N GLU A 89 -6.32 -20.05 12.09
CA GLU A 89 -5.36 -19.88 13.19
C GLU A 89 -4.47 -18.63 13.04
N ALA A 90 -4.12 -18.27 11.81
CA ALA A 90 -3.20 -17.17 11.50
C ALA A 90 -3.91 -15.92 10.96
N VAL A 91 -5.24 -15.91 10.99
CA VAL A 91 -6.07 -14.83 10.45
C VAL A 91 -6.18 -13.69 11.46
N THR A 92 -5.90 -12.47 11.02
CA THR A 92 -5.86 -11.26 11.87
C THR A 92 -6.96 -10.25 11.55
N LYS A 93 -7.52 -10.32 10.34
CA LYS A 93 -8.56 -9.40 9.85
C LYS A 93 -9.79 -10.16 9.37
N ALA A 94 -10.94 -9.50 9.35
CA ALA A 94 -12.18 -10.13 8.93
C ALA A 94 -12.18 -10.47 7.44
N GLU A 95 -11.59 -9.60 6.64
CA GLU A 95 -11.49 -9.70 5.18
C GLU A 95 -10.65 -10.90 4.72
N GLU A 96 -9.90 -11.52 5.63
CA GLU A 96 -9.09 -12.72 5.37
C GLU A 96 -9.91 -14.01 5.48
N TYR A 97 -11.16 -13.97 5.98
CA TYR A 97 -12.10 -15.11 6.02
C TYR A 97 -12.72 -15.40 4.65
N VAL A 98 -11.87 -15.59 3.63
CA VAL A 98 -12.24 -15.84 2.24
C VAL A 98 -11.71 -17.20 1.77
N CYS A 99 -12.56 -17.98 1.11
CA CYS A 99 -12.13 -19.24 0.50
C CYS A 99 -11.53 -18.97 -0.89
N CYS A 100 -10.50 -19.72 -1.30
CA CYS A 100 -9.95 -19.59 -2.64
C CYS A 100 -10.97 -19.85 -3.77
N LYS A 101 -12.07 -20.55 -3.46
CA LYS A 101 -13.20 -20.78 -4.37
C LYS A 101 -14.16 -19.59 -4.52
N GLU A 102 -14.08 -18.61 -3.64
CA GLU A 102 -14.87 -17.36 -3.72
C GLU A 102 -14.21 -16.31 -4.60
N ILE A 103 -12.99 -16.58 -5.09
CA ILE A 103 -12.21 -15.66 -5.94
C ILE A 103 -12.34 -16.11 -7.39
N ASP A 104 -13.07 -15.36 -8.21
CA ASP A 104 -13.36 -15.72 -9.61
C ASP A 104 -12.10 -16.08 -10.41
N ARG A 105 -11.05 -15.26 -10.25
CA ARG A 105 -9.76 -15.46 -10.94
C ARG A 105 -9.10 -16.79 -10.58
N VAL A 106 -9.30 -17.30 -9.37
CA VAL A 106 -8.81 -18.63 -8.98
C VAL A 106 -9.55 -19.71 -9.75
N GLY A 107 -10.87 -19.60 -9.88
CA GLY A 107 -11.68 -20.53 -10.69
C GLY A 107 -11.20 -20.61 -12.13
N GLU A 108 -10.95 -19.45 -12.77
CA GLU A 108 -10.43 -19.36 -14.14
C GLU A 108 -9.05 -20.00 -14.34
N VAL A 109 -8.18 -19.93 -13.32
CA VAL A 109 -6.84 -20.53 -13.38
C VAL A 109 -6.93 -22.05 -13.18
N MET A 110 -7.78 -22.50 -12.27
CA MET A 110 -7.95 -23.92 -11.99
C MET A 110 -8.64 -24.67 -13.13
N SER A 111 -9.51 -24.01 -13.90
CA SER A 111 -10.16 -24.63 -15.08
C SER A 111 -9.22 -24.87 -16.24
N GLN A 112 -8.12 -24.13 -16.35
CA GLN A 112 -7.10 -24.37 -17.39
C GLN A 112 -6.37 -25.70 -17.21
N VAL A 113 -6.49 -26.33 -16.05
CA VAL A 113 -5.82 -27.58 -15.68
C VAL A 113 -6.79 -28.65 -15.19
N ASP A 114 -8.10 -28.49 -15.41
CA ASP A 114 -9.16 -29.42 -15.00
C ASP A 114 -9.19 -29.71 -13.47
N LEU A 115 -8.95 -28.69 -12.64
CA LEU A 115 -8.92 -28.79 -11.18
C LEU A 115 -9.95 -27.85 -10.51
N GLU A 116 -11.07 -27.54 -11.17
CA GLU A 116 -12.09 -26.56 -10.75
C GLU A 116 -12.72 -26.84 -9.39
N ASP A 117 -12.63 -28.07 -8.87
CA ASP A 117 -13.15 -28.45 -7.55
C ASP A 117 -12.07 -28.51 -6.46
N GLN A 118 -10.79 -28.35 -6.82
CA GLN A 118 -9.66 -28.52 -5.89
C GLN A 118 -9.12 -27.19 -5.35
N CYS A 119 -8.44 -27.21 -4.20
CA CYS A 119 -7.81 -26.01 -3.65
C CYS A 119 -6.73 -25.46 -4.59
N ILE A 120 -6.59 -24.13 -4.70
CA ILE A 120 -5.55 -23.46 -5.50
C ILE A 120 -4.13 -23.89 -5.14
N THR A 121 -3.91 -24.33 -3.89
CA THR A 121 -2.61 -24.85 -3.45
C THR A 121 -2.19 -26.14 -4.15
N LEU A 122 -3.14 -26.85 -4.77
CA LEU A 122 -2.92 -28.05 -5.57
C LEU A 122 -2.65 -27.74 -7.04
N HIS A 123 -2.75 -26.48 -7.48
CA HIS A 123 -2.38 -26.09 -8.83
C HIS A 123 -0.89 -26.41 -9.07
N PRO A 124 -0.53 -27.01 -10.21
CA PRO A 124 0.85 -27.45 -10.48
C PRO A 124 1.87 -26.31 -10.38
N GLY A 125 1.49 -25.09 -10.78
CA GLY A 125 2.33 -23.90 -10.67
C GLY A 125 2.43 -23.28 -9.27
N PHE A 126 1.58 -23.65 -8.31
CA PHE A 126 1.52 -22.97 -7.01
C PHE A 126 2.83 -23.11 -6.22
N ARG A 127 3.37 -24.32 -6.15
CA ARG A 127 4.62 -24.59 -5.45
C ARG A 127 5.80 -23.84 -6.08
N ASP A 128 5.89 -23.87 -7.40
CA ASP A 128 7.03 -23.32 -8.13
C ASP A 128 7.01 -21.79 -8.20
N VAL A 129 5.82 -21.17 -8.23
CA VAL A 129 5.69 -19.71 -8.35
C VAL A 129 5.53 -19.04 -6.98
N CYS A 130 4.69 -19.59 -6.08
CA CYS A 130 4.33 -18.93 -4.83
C CYS A 130 5.17 -19.35 -3.63
N LEU A 131 5.75 -20.57 -3.64
CA LEU A 131 6.48 -21.12 -2.49
C LEU A 131 7.99 -21.29 -2.75
N ASN A 132 8.45 -21.12 -3.99
CA ASN A 132 9.86 -21.25 -4.31
C ASN A 132 10.64 -20.01 -3.86
N ARG A 133 11.48 -20.20 -2.84
CA ARG A 133 12.35 -19.15 -2.27
C ARG A 133 13.15 -18.39 -3.33
N TRP A 134 13.72 -19.08 -4.31
CA TRP A 134 14.59 -18.46 -5.31
C TRP A 134 13.79 -17.61 -6.29
N VAL A 135 12.58 -18.06 -6.67
CA VAL A 135 11.67 -17.29 -7.52
C VAL A 135 11.23 -16.01 -6.80
N LEU A 136 10.87 -16.11 -5.52
CA LEU A 136 10.50 -14.95 -4.70
C LEU A 136 11.68 -13.99 -4.49
N GLU A 137 12.90 -14.49 -4.30
CA GLU A 137 14.10 -13.65 -4.16
C GLU A 137 14.41 -12.88 -5.44
N ILE A 138 14.27 -13.52 -6.62
CA ILE A 138 14.44 -12.84 -7.91
C ILE A 138 13.34 -11.80 -8.11
N ALA A 139 12.07 -12.14 -7.86
CA ALA A 139 10.96 -11.21 -7.97
C ALA A 139 11.15 -9.98 -7.07
N SER A 140 11.72 -10.17 -5.87
CA SER A 140 11.98 -9.10 -4.91
C SER A 140 12.93 -7.99 -5.42
N LEU A 141 13.78 -8.29 -6.41
CA LEU A 141 14.71 -7.32 -6.99
C LEU A 141 13.99 -6.15 -7.67
N ALA A 142 12.81 -6.40 -8.23
CA ALA A 142 12.00 -5.39 -8.91
C ALA A 142 11.12 -4.59 -7.93
N LEU A 143 10.96 -5.04 -6.69
CA LEU A 143 10.05 -4.44 -5.73
C LEU A 143 10.67 -3.23 -5.02
N LYS A 144 9.92 -2.13 -4.97
CA LYS A 144 10.29 -0.89 -4.29
C LYS A 144 9.14 -0.41 -3.41
N THR A 145 9.47 0.24 -2.31
CA THR A 145 8.47 0.92 -1.47
C THR A 145 7.82 2.07 -2.24
N LYS A 146 6.72 2.62 -1.71
CA LYS A 146 6.10 3.86 -2.23
C LYS A 146 7.11 5.02 -2.36
N ALA A 147 8.14 5.05 -1.49
CA ALA A 147 9.22 6.03 -1.52
C ALA A 147 10.39 5.67 -2.48
N GLY A 148 10.23 4.64 -3.32
CA GLY A 148 11.24 4.21 -4.29
C GLY A 148 12.44 3.45 -3.71
N LYS A 149 12.45 3.15 -2.40
CA LYS A 149 13.54 2.40 -1.75
C LYS A 149 13.39 0.91 -2.05
N SER A 150 14.48 0.22 -2.39
CA SER A 150 14.44 -1.23 -2.62
C SER A 150 14.19 -2.00 -1.32
N TYR A 151 13.23 -2.92 -1.34
CA TYR A 151 12.95 -3.80 -0.21
C TYR A 151 14.14 -4.69 0.16
N ARG A 152 14.94 -5.10 -0.83
CA ARG A 152 16.16 -5.88 -0.60
C ARG A 152 17.18 -5.11 0.24
N THR A 153 17.35 -3.82 -0.03
CA THR A 153 18.24 -2.96 0.73
C THR A 153 17.76 -2.81 2.17
N LEU A 154 16.46 -2.55 2.37
CA LEU A 154 15.87 -2.45 3.72
C LEU A 154 16.06 -3.74 4.51
N PHE A 155 15.78 -4.89 3.89
CA PHE A 155 15.99 -6.20 4.50
C PHE A 155 17.46 -6.42 4.90
N SER A 156 18.42 -6.09 4.03
CA SER A 156 19.85 -6.23 4.34
C SER A 156 20.33 -5.32 5.48
N GLN A 157 19.65 -4.20 5.71
CA GLN A 157 19.94 -3.25 6.78
C GLN A 157 19.24 -3.61 8.10
N GLY A 158 18.47 -4.70 8.14
CA GLY A 158 17.67 -5.08 9.31
C GLY A 158 16.49 -4.14 9.59
N LEU A 159 16.21 -3.20 8.69
CA LEU A 159 15.07 -2.30 8.77
C LEU A 159 13.84 -3.08 8.30
N LYS A 160 13.06 -3.58 9.25
CA LYS A 160 11.72 -4.09 8.98
C LYS A 160 10.85 -2.92 8.56
N SER A 161 9.98 -3.12 7.55
CA SER A 161 8.93 -2.15 7.26
C SER A 161 8.12 -1.93 8.54
N GLU A 162 8.02 -0.68 8.97
CA GLU A 162 7.11 -0.31 10.05
C GLU A 162 5.71 -0.79 9.66
N SER A 163 5.08 -1.55 10.55
CA SER A 163 3.74 -2.08 10.36
C SER A 163 2.75 -0.91 10.26
N GLU A 164 2.11 -0.75 9.10
CA GLU A 164 0.90 0.07 8.92
C GLU A 164 -0.31 -0.60 9.59
#